data_AF-A0A968GLL5-F1
#
_entry.id   AF-A0A968GLL5-F1
#
_cell.length_a   1.000
_cell.length_b   1.000
_cell.length_c   1.000
_cell.angle_alpha   90.00
_cell.angle_beta   90.00
_cell.angle_gamma   90.00
#
_symmetry.space_group_name_H-M   'P 1'
#
loop_
_entity.id
_entity.type
_entity.pdbx_description
1 polymer ?
#
loop_
_entity_poly.entity_id
_entity_poly.type
_entity_poly.pdbx_seq_one_letter_code
_entity_poly.pdbx_strand_id
1 'polypeptide(L)'
;MENDELVQNILLELRRGTLSIAVLSQLSREEYGYSLLKALSDKGLEVDQSTLYPLLRRLESQGLLQSDWRIVDEARPRRYYVISTQGKAVLTKLKKEWSAMVQTMNQMLS
;
A
#
# COMPACT_ATOMS: atom_id res chain seq x y z
N MET A 1 -4.99 23.08 -18.75
CA MET A 1 -6.07 22.08 -18.94
C MET A 1 -5.52 20.78 -19.50
N GLU A 2 -5.02 20.70 -20.74
CA GLU A 2 -4.48 19.45 -21.31
C GLU A 2 -3.23 18.93 -20.57
N ASN A 3 -2.26 19.82 -20.27
CA ASN A 3 -1.06 19.43 -19.51
C ASN A 3 -1.37 19.00 -18.07
N ASP A 4 -2.40 19.58 -17.44
CA ASP A 4 -2.79 19.24 -16.07
C ASP A 4 -3.36 17.82 -16.03
N GLU A 5 -4.16 17.44 -17.02
CA GLU A 5 -4.69 16.09 -17.18
C GLU A 5 -3.59 15.06 -17.42
N LEU A 6 -2.62 15.38 -18.30
CA LEU A 6 -1.45 14.53 -18.53
C LEU A 6 -0.65 14.31 -17.24
N VAL A 7 -0.41 15.38 -16.47
CA VAL A 7 0.29 15.29 -15.17
C VAL A 7 -0.49 14.41 -14.20
N GLN A 8 -1.82 14.57 -14.10
CA GLN A 8 -2.63 13.72 -13.21
C GLN A 8 -2.55 12.24 -13.60
N ASN A 9 -2.60 11.93 -14.89
CA ASN A 9 -2.48 10.54 -15.37
C ASN A 9 -1.12 9.92 -14.99
N ILE A 10 -0.02 10.65 -15.19
CA ILE A 10 1.32 10.21 -14.81
C ILE A 10 1.42 10.03 -13.28
N LEU A 11 0.85 10.94 -12.49
CA LEU A 11 0.82 10.82 -11.04
C LEU A 11 0.05 9.58 -10.58
N LEU A 12 -1.05 9.22 -11.24
CA LEU A 12 -1.81 8.01 -10.95
C LEU A 12 -0.98 6.74 -11.22
N GLU A 13 -0.18 6.70 -12.29
CA GLU A 13 0.73 5.59 -12.58
C GLU A 13 1.79 5.44 -11.49
N LEU A 14 2.42 6.54 -11.07
CA LEU A 14 3.39 6.54 -9.98
C LEU A 14 2.79 6.06 -8.65
N ARG A 15 1.57 6.51 -8.32
CA ARG A 15 0.84 6.05 -7.13
C ARG A 15 0.54 4.55 -7.19
N ARG A 16 0.07 4.05 -8.33
CA ARG A 16 -0.18 2.61 -8.53
C ARG A 16 1.09 1.77 -8.40
N GLY A 17 2.20 2.26 -8.95
CA GLY A 17 3.51 1.59 -8.87
C GLY A 17 4.07 1.48 -7.45
N THR A 18 3.75 2.44 -6.58
CA THR A 18 4.27 2.52 -5.21
C THR A 18 3.33 1.94 -4.15
N LEU A 19 2.06 1.70 -4.50
CA LEU A 19 1.02 1.29 -3.56
C LEU A 19 1.35 0.01 -2.78
N SER A 20 1.99 -0.97 -3.41
CA SER A 20 2.34 -2.24 -2.74
C SER A 20 3.34 -2.01 -1.59
N ILE A 21 4.31 -1.10 -1.78
CA ILE A 21 5.30 -0.74 -0.74
C ILE A 21 4.59 0.00 0.40
N ALA A 22 3.70 0.93 0.06
CA ALA A 22 2.93 1.70 1.04
C ALA A 22 2.04 0.81 1.93
N VAL A 23 1.30 -0.13 1.32
CA VAL A 23 0.44 -1.09 2.04
C VAL A 23 1.27 -1.98 2.97
N LEU A 24 2.35 -2.61 2.48
CA LEU A 24 3.22 -3.43 3.32
C LEU A 24 3.79 -2.61 4.49
N SER A 25 4.17 -1.36 4.24
CA SER A 25 4.68 -0.45 5.28
C SER A 25 3.64 -0.13 6.36
N GLN A 26 2.39 0.18 5.97
CA GLN A 26 1.33 0.50 6.93
C GLN A 26 0.85 -0.72 7.73
N LEU A 27 0.93 -1.91 7.16
CA LEU A 27 0.55 -3.17 7.82
C LEU A 27 1.63 -3.72 8.76
N SER A 28 2.62 -2.90 9.15
CA SER A 28 3.54 -3.21 10.25
C SER A 28 2.84 -3.30 11.60
N ARG A 29 1.66 -2.67 11.71
CA ARG A 29 0.64 -2.91 12.73
C ARG A 29 -0.60 -3.50 12.06
N GLU A 30 -1.42 -4.17 12.85
CA GLU A 30 -2.66 -4.75 12.35
C GLU A 30 -3.68 -3.66 12.00
N GLU A 31 -4.29 -3.77 10.83
CA GLU A 31 -5.32 -2.84 10.34
C GLU A 31 -6.43 -3.61 9.61
N TYR A 32 -7.66 -3.09 9.64
CA TYR A 32 -8.73 -3.56 8.77
C TYR A 32 -8.85 -2.64 7.55
N GLY A 33 -9.53 -3.11 6.50
CA GLY A 33 -9.52 -2.43 5.19
C GLY A 33 -9.83 -0.93 5.23
N TYR A 34 -10.82 -0.51 6.02
CA TYR A 34 -11.16 0.91 6.15
C TYR A 34 -10.14 1.73 6.96
N SER A 35 -9.60 1.18 8.06
CA SER A 35 -8.58 1.90 8.83
C SER A 35 -7.27 2.05 8.04
N LEU A 36 -6.93 1.06 7.21
CA LEU A 36 -5.82 1.14 6.28
C LEU A 36 -6.01 2.23 5.21
N LEU A 37 -7.21 2.34 4.61
CA LEU A 37 -7.50 3.44 3.65
C LEU A 37 -7.25 4.80 4.27
N LYS A 38 -7.76 5.00 5.49
CA LYS A 38 -7.55 6.24 6.23
C LYS A 38 -6.07 6.49 6.49
N ALA A 39 -5.32 5.48 6.96
CA ALA A 39 -3.90 5.60 7.23
C ALA A 39 -3.04 5.94 5.97
N LEU A 40 -3.49 5.52 4.78
CA LEU A 40 -2.85 5.88 3.51
C LEU A 40 -3.20 7.31 3.08
N SER A 41 -4.48 7.68 3.15
CA SER A 41 -4.97 9.04 2.83
C SER A 41 -4.37 10.10 3.76
N ASP A 42 -4.25 9.81 5.07
CA ASP A 42 -3.60 10.70 6.06
C ASP A 42 -2.13 10.99 5.71
N LYS A 43 -1.51 10.17 4.84
CA LYS A 43 -0.13 10.35 4.32
C LYS A 43 -0.09 10.84 2.87
N GLY A 44 -1.23 11.27 2.32
CA GLY A 44 -1.37 11.81 0.96
C GLY A 44 -1.48 10.75 -0.14
N LEU A 45 -1.69 9.48 0.21
CA LEU A 45 -1.90 8.40 -0.78
C LEU A 45 -3.38 8.02 -0.86
N GLU A 46 -4.09 8.68 -1.77
CA GLU A 46 -5.49 8.38 -2.07
C GLU A 46 -5.63 7.07 -2.84
N VAL A 47 -6.48 6.16 -2.33
CA VAL A 47 -6.70 4.82 -2.88
C VAL A 47 -8.16 4.44 -2.65
N ASP A 48 -8.81 3.88 -3.67
CA ASP A 48 -10.17 3.38 -3.54
C ASP A 48 -10.22 1.94 -3.00
N GLN A 49 -11.36 1.58 -2.40
CA GLN A 49 -11.65 0.21 -1.94
C GLN A 49 -11.48 -0.83 -3.05
N SER A 50 -11.93 -0.50 -4.27
CA SER A 50 -11.84 -1.37 -5.46
C SER A 50 -10.40 -1.68 -5.86
N THR A 51 -9.44 -0.84 -5.46
CA THR A 51 -8.00 -1.05 -5.70
C THR A 51 -7.35 -1.73 -4.50
N LEU A 52 -7.69 -1.32 -3.28
CA LEU A 52 -7.05 -1.83 -2.07
C LEU A 52 -7.38 -3.30 -1.82
N TYR A 53 -8.65 -3.71 -1.90
CA TYR A 53 -9.03 -5.08 -1.52
C TYR A 53 -8.45 -6.17 -2.44
N PRO A 54 -8.44 -6.02 -3.78
CA PRO A 54 -7.72 -6.96 -4.64
C PRO A 54 -6.22 -7.00 -4.35
N LEU A 55 -5.59 -5.86 -4.06
CA LEU A 55 -4.18 -5.81 -3.68
C LEU A 55 -3.91 -6.58 -2.39
N LEU A 56 -4.73 -6.41 -1.35
CA LEU A 56 -4.60 -7.13 -0.09
C LEU A 56 -4.68 -8.64 -0.30
N ARG A 57 -5.67 -9.11 -1.08
CA ARG A 57 -5.82 -10.54 -1.43
C ARG A 57 -4.60 -11.08 -2.18
N ARG A 58 -4.04 -10.28 -3.10
CA ARG A 58 -2.82 -10.66 -3.85
C ARG A 58 -1.59 -10.74 -2.95
N LEU A 59 -1.38 -9.76 -2.06
CA LEU A 59 -0.23 -9.77 -1.15
C LEU A 59 -0.34 -10.92 -0.14
N GLU A 60 -1.55 -11.24 0.30
CA GLU A 60 -1.83 -12.41 1.13
C GLU A 60 -1.56 -13.72 0.39
N SER A 61 -2.03 -13.88 -0.85
CA SER A 61 -1.77 -15.10 -1.64
C SER A 61 -0.28 -15.31 -1.96
N GLN A 62 0.52 -14.24 -1.94
CA GLN A 62 1.98 -14.28 -2.04
C GLN A 62 2.68 -14.57 -0.71
N GLY A 63 1.93 -14.76 0.38
CA GLY A 63 2.47 -15.00 1.72
C GLY A 63 3.05 -13.76 2.41
N LEU A 64 2.86 -12.56 1.84
CA LEU A 64 3.42 -11.31 2.39
C LEU A 64 2.57 -10.73 3.51
N LEU A 65 1.28 -11.09 3.56
CA LEU A 65 0.35 -10.72 4.60
C LEU A 65 -0.24 -11.96 5.27
N GLN A 66 -0.68 -11.77 6.51
CA GLN A 66 -1.57 -12.68 7.23
C GLN A 66 -2.88 -11.93 7.48
N SER A 67 -3.98 -12.66 7.61
CA SER A 67 -5.27 -12.09 7.97
C SER A 67 -6.05 -12.93 8.95
N ASP A 68 -6.95 -12.27 9.67
CA ASP A 68 -7.83 -12.87 10.64
C ASP A 68 -9.23 -12.23 10.55
N TRP A 69 -10.27 -13.06 10.69
CA TRP A 69 -11.66 -12.60 10.70
C TRP A 69 -12.09 -12.42 12.15
N ARG A 70 -12.49 -11.20 12.51
CA ARG A 70 -12.96 -10.89 13.85
C ARG A 70 -14.37 -10.33 13.82
N ILE A 71 -15.18 -10.84 14.73
CA ILE A 71 -16.47 -10.27 15.08
C ILE A 71 -16.20 -9.28 16.20
N VAL A 72 -16.50 -8.00 15.95
CA VAL A 72 -16.38 -6.94 16.94
C VAL A 72 -17.82 -6.52 17.25
N ASP A 73 -18.29 -6.82 18.45
CA ASP A 73 -19.68 -6.66 18.90
C ASP A 73 -20.71 -7.42 18.03
N GLU A 74 -22.01 -7.15 18.18
CA GLU A 74 -23.09 -7.65 17.29
C GLU A 74 -22.98 -7.12 15.83
N ALA A 75 -21.81 -6.59 15.43
CA ALA A 75 -21.58 -6.01 14.12
C ALA A 75 -21.04 -7.04 13.10
N ARG A 76 -21.03 -6.62 11.83
CA ARG A 76 -20.54 -7.41 10.70
C ARG A 76 -19.07 -7.82 10.91
N PRO A 77 -18.69 -9.07 10.58
CA PRO A 77 -17.31 -9.52 10.65
C PRO A 77 -16.36 -8.61 9.87
N ARG A 78 -15.21 -8.28 10.47
CA ARG A 78 -14.14 -7.49 9.85
C ARG A 78 -12.91 -8.36 9.64
N ARG A 79 -12.27 -8.21 8.49
CA ARG A 79 -11.00 -8.86 8.20
C ARG A 79 -9.85 -7.91 8.52
N TYR A 80 -9.00 -8.33 9.44
CA TYR A 80 -7.80 -7.63 9.84
C TYR A 80 -6.60 -8.23 9.09
N TYR A 81 -5.65 -7.39 8.71
CA TYR A 81 -4.44 -7.77 8.00
C TYR A 81 -3.22 -7.30 8.78
N VAL A 82 -2.14 -8.06 8.69
CA VAL A 82 -0.83 -7.70 9.23
C VAL A 82 0.26 -8.28 8.34
N ILE A 83 1.40 -7.59 8.25
CA ILE A 83 2.53 -8.07 7.48
C ILE A 83 3.15 -9.33 8.10
N SER A 84 3.39 -10.35 7.26
CA SER A 84 4.02 -11.60 7.70
C SER A 84 5.53 -11.45 7.91
N THR A 85 6.19 -12.46 8.48
CA THR A 85 7.67 -12.50 8.58
C THR A 85 8.33 -12.39 7.20
N GLN A 86 7.80 -13.10 6.20
CA GLN A 86 8.28 -13.00 4.81
C GLN A 86 8.03 -11.61 4.24
N GLY A 87 6.84 -11.05 4.48
CA GLY A 87 6.49 -9.68 4.09
C GLY A 87 7.47 -8.65 4.65
N LYS A 88 7.85 -8.76 5.92
CA LYS A 88 8.84 -7.87 6.55
C LYS A 88 10.20 -7.95 5.86
N ALA A 89 10.67 -9.16 5.54
CA ALA A 89 11.93 -9.35 4.82
C ALA A 89 11.89 -8.74 3.41
N VAL A 90 10.77 -8.91 2.70
CA VAL A 90 10.55 -8.30 1.37
C VAL A 90 10.49 -6.78 1.48
N LEU A 91 9.75 -6.22 2.45
CA LEU A 91 9.64 -4.78 2.68
C LEU A 91 11.02 -4.14 2.94
N THR A 92 11.89 -4.81 3.70
CA THR A 92 13.27 -4.33 3.94
C THR A 92 14.04 -4.18 2.64
N LYS A 93 13.94 -5.15 1.72
CA LYS A 93 14.58 -5.06 0.39
C LYS A 93 13.94 -3.95 -0.45
N LEU A 94 12.60 -3.89 -0.49
CA LEU A 94 11.87 -2.85 -1.23
C LEU A 94 12.22 -1.43 -0.77
N LYS A 95 12.43 -1.21 0.54
CA LYS A 95 12.88 0.09 1.07
C LYS A 95 14.26 0.48 0.53
N LYS A 96 15.19 -0.47 0.43
CA LYS A 96 16.53 -0.24 -0.14
C LYS A 96 16.43 0.11 -1.62
N GLU A 97 15.69 -0.67 -2.39
CA GLU A 97 15.49 -0.43 -3.84
C GLU A 97 14.80 0.92 -4.09
N TRP A 98 13.77 1.25 -3.30
CA TRP A 98 13.09 2.55 -3.38
C TRP A 98 14.07 3.71 -3.13
N SER A 99 14.90 3.62 -2.09
CA SER A 99 15.88 4.66 -1.79
C SER A 99 16.87 4.85 -2.94
N ALA A 100 17.36 3.77 -3.55
CA ALA A 100 18.27 3.84 -4.70
C ALA A 100 17.58 4.48 -5.91
N MET A 101 16.33 4.08 -6.20
CA MET A 101 15.56 4.66 -7.31
C MET A 101 15.31 6.15 -7.13
N VAL A 102 14.94 6.60 -5.92
CA VAL A 102 14.76 8.03 -5.62
C VAL A 102 16.07 8.80 -5.81
N GLN A 103 17.20 8.26 -5.37
CA GLN A 103 18.50 8.88 -5.58
C GLN A 103 18.82 9.03 -7.07
N THR A 104 18.64 7.98 -7.86
CA THR A 104 18.84 8.02 -9.31
C THR A 104 17.93 9.05 -9.98
N MET A 105 16.64 9.07 -9.65
CA MET A 105 15.70 10.03 -10.23
C MET A 105 16.05 11.47 -9.84
N ASN A 106 16.44 11.72 -8.59
CA ASN A 106 16.86 13.04 -8.15
C ASN A 106 18.12 13.52 -8.91
N GLN A 107 19.04 12.62 -9.27
CA GLN A 107 20.21 12.96 -10.09
C GLN A 107 19.85 13.21 -11.56
N MET A 108 18.84 12.52 -12.09
CA MET A 108 18.40 12.70 -13.49
C MET A 108 17.56 13.97 -13.68
N LEU A 109 16.86 14.42 -12.64
CA LEU A 109 15.94 15.57 -12.67
C LEU A 109 16.58 16.86 -12.14
N SER A 110 17.81 16.80 -11.63
CA SER A 110 18.62 17.95 -11.21
C SER A 110 19.35 18.59 -12.39
#